data_AF-A0A7H0VD85-F1
#
_entry.id   AF-A0A7H0VD85-F1
#
_cell.length_a   1.000
_cell.length_b   1.000
_cell.length_c   1.000
_cell.angle_alpha   90.00
_cell.angle_beta   90.00
_cell.angle_gamma   90.00
#
_symmetry.space_group_name_H-M   'P 1'
#
loop_
_entity.id
_entity.type
_entity.pdbx_description
1 polymer ?
#
loop_
_entity_poly.entity_id
_entity_poly.type
_entity_poly.pdbx_seq_one_letter_code
_entity_poly.pdbx_strand_id
1 'polypeptide(L)'
;MKKLFLDDIRSIDMVYPKNLEQEFDIVRTYDAFVRYIQQNGLPDFISFDNDLGLDSDGKLAPDGYAAAKWLVYESGLDLSNLKYHVHSANPVAAKQIDGLLQNYIQHLKTLKEK
;
A
#
# COMPACT_ATOMS: atom_id res chain seq x y z
N MET A 1 8.48 2.08 13.57
CA MET A 1 7.10 1.94 13.04
C MET A 1 6.95 0.54 12.50
N LYS A 2 5.78 -0.10 12.62
CA LYS A 2 5.53 -1.37 11.93
C LYS A 2 5.33 -1.16 10.44
N LYS A 3 5.50 -2.23 9.68
CA LYS A 3 5.15 -2.32 8.25
C LYS A 3 3.62 -2.31 8.10
N LEU A 4 3.10 -1.88 6.96
CA LEU A 4 1.65 -1.84 6.74
C LEU A 4 1.23 -2.90 5.72
N PHE A 5 0.15 -3.61 6.02
CA PHE A 5 -0.44 -4.63 5.14
C PHE A 5 -1.87 -4.24 4.79
N LEU A 6 -2.12 -3.90 3.53
CA LEU A 6 -3.44 -3.56 3.00
C LEU A 6 -4.04 -4.77 2.28
N ASP A 7 -5.06 -5.36 2.88
CA ASP A 7 -5.76 -6.55 2.35
C ASP A 7 -7.05 -6.75 3.13
N ASP A 8 -8.17 -7.04 2.46
CA ASP A 8 -9.48 -7.22 3.11
C ASP A 8 -9.64 -8.63 3.74
N ILE A 9 -9.01 -9.65 3.17
CA ILE A 9 -9.24 -11.06 3.51
C ILE A 9 -8.03 -11.72 4.17
N ARG A 10 -6.84 -11.60 3.56
CA ARG A 10 -5.67 -12.40 3.95
C ARG A 10 -5.05 -11.89 5.26
N SER A 11 -4.52 -12.80 6.05
CA SER A 11 -3.64 -12.48 7.18
C SER A 11 -2.17 -12.46 6.74
N ILE A 12 -1.29 -11.91 7.59
CA ILE A 12 0.14 -11.79 7.28
C ILE A 12 0.76 -13.16 6.97
N ASP A 13 0.42 -14.20 7.73
CA ASP A 13 0.96 -15.55 7.59
C ASP A 13 0.54 -16.27 6.29
N MET A 14 -0.47 -15.74 5.57
CA MET A 14 -0.85 -16.23 4.24
C MET A 14 0.07 -15.72 3.13
N VAL A 15 0.77 -14.60 3.34
CA VAL A 15 1.64 -13.95 2.34
C VAL A 15 3.11 -13.98 2.77
N TYR A 16 3.37 -13.93 4.07
CA TYR A 16 4.69 -13.85 4.67
C TYR A 16 4.88 -14.96 5.71
N PRO A 17 6.13 -15.33 6.05
CA PRO A 17 6.41 -16.22 7.17
C PRO A 17 5.79 -15.73 8.48
N LYS A 18 5.17 -16.64 9.24
CA LYS A 18 4.46 -16.35 10.50
C LYS A 18 5.29 -15.55 11.52
N ASN A 19 6.60 -15.74 11.56
CA ASN A 19 7.47 -14.99 12.48
C ASN A 19 7.55 -13.48 12.17
N LEU A 20 7.11 -13.05 10.99
CA LEU A 20 7.05 -11.63 10.61
C LEU A 20 5.73 -10.96 10.98
N GLU A 21 4.72 -11.70 11.46
CA GLU A 21 3.39 -11.17 11.78
C GLU A 21 3.44 -9.97 12.73
N GLN A 22 4.32 -10.02 13.74
CA GLN A 22 4.48 -8.93 14.71
C GLN A 22 5.15 -7.67 14.12
N GLU A 23 5.74 -7.75 12.93
CA GLU A 23 6.34 -6.61 12.24
C GLU A 23 5.32 -5.80 11.44
N PHE A 24 4.10 -6.32 11.25
CA PHE A 24 3.06 -5.66 10.46
C PHE A 24 1.91 -5.16 11.35
N ASP A 25 1.28 -4.08 10.88
CA ASP A 25 -0.10 -3.74 11.18
C ASP A 25 -0.94 -3.97 9.93
N ILE A 26 -2.17 -4.45 10.12
CA ILE A 26 -3.09 -4.76 9.03
C ILE A 26 -4.19 -3.71 8.95
N VAL A 27 -4.47 -3.23 7.75
CA VAL A 27 -5.62 -2.40 7.41
C VAL A 27 -6.43 -3.08 6.32
N ARG A 28 -7.76 -3.05 6.48
CA ARG A 28 -8.69 -3.83 5.65
C ARG A 28 -9.35 -3.05 4.54
N THR A 29 -9.24 -1.72 4.56
CA THR A 29 -9.93 -0.84 3.62
C THR A 29 -9.03 0.33 3.24
N TYR A 30 -9.32 0.95 2.09
CA TYR A 30 -8.68 2.20 1.66
C TYR A 30 -8.76 3.29 2.74
N ASP A 31 -9.93 3.49 3.36
CA ASP A 31 -10.08 4.53 4.40
C ASP A 31 -9.26 4.22 5.65
N ALA A 32 -9.13 2.95 6.02
CA ALA A 32 -8.25 2.54 7.12
C ALA A 32 -6.78 2.76 6.77
N PHE A 33 -6.38 2.50 5.52
CA PHE A 33 -5.04 2.77 5.02
C PHE A 33 -4.69 4.25 5.07
N VAL A 34 -5.53 5.13 4.51
CA VAL A 34 -5.33 6.58 4.54
C VAL A 34 -5.24 7.08 5.98
N ARG A 35 -6.20 6.70 6.84
CA ARG A 35 -6.21 7.11 8.24
C ARG A 35 -4.97 6.63 8.99
N TYR A 36 -4.54 5.39 8.78
CA TYR A 36 -3.34 4.85 9.42
C TYR A 36 -2.12 5.70 9.08
N ILE A 37 -1.90 6.02 7.80
CA ILE A 37 -0.74 6.81 7.36
C ILE A 37 -0.82 8.25 7.87
N GLN A 38 -2.01 8.86 7.87
CA GLN A 38 -2.20 10.21 8.43
C GLN A 38 -1.91 10.28 9.93
N GLN A 39 -2.19 9.22 10.69
CA GLN A 39 -1.99 9.17 12.14
C GLN A 39 -0.57 8.76 12.54
N ASN A 40 0.06 7.85 11.79
CA ASN A 40 1.33 7.22 12.17
C ASN A 40 2.53 7.67 11.32
N GLY A 41 2.27 8.38 10.21
CA GLY A 41 3.27 8.69 9.18
C GLY A 41 3.44 7.56 8.17
N LEU A 42 4.34 7.78 7.21
CA LEU A 42 4.67 6.79 6.18
C LEU A 42 5.51 5.65 6.77
N PRO A 43 5.07 4.39 6.71
CA PRO A 43 5.90 3.25 7.08
C PRO A 43 7.00 3.01 6.05
N ASP A 44 8.11 2.43 6.47
CA ASP A 44 9.23 2.07 5.57
C ASP A 44 8.85 0.99 4.55
N PHE A 45 7.81 0.20 4.84
CA PHE A 45 7.32 -0.88 3.98
C PHE A 45 5.79 -0.96 3.96
N ILE A 46 5.22 -1.14 2.76
CA ILE A 46 3.79 -1.40 2.56
C ILE A 46 3.59 -2.64 1.66
N SER A 47 2.72 -3.56 2.07
CA SER A 47 2.23 -4.66 1.25
C SER A 47 0.83 -4.37 0.73
N PHE A 48 0.61 -4.48 -0.57
CA PHE A 48 -0.65 -4.14 -1.23
C PHE A 48 -1.35 -5.36 -1.82
N ASP A 49 -2.58 -5.62 -1.39
CA ASP A 49 -3.56 -6.25 -2.27
C ASP A 49 -4.24 -5.19 -3.11
N ASN A 50 -4.63 -5.56 -4.33
CA ASN A 50 -5.50 -4.74 -5.13
C ASN A 50 -6.96 -4.91 -4.73
N ASP A 51 -7.45 -6.13 -4.55
CA ASP A 51 -8.86 -6.32 -4.24
C ASP A 51 -9.13 -5.98 -2.78
N LEU A 52 -10.10 -5.11 -2.53
CA LEU A 52 -10.54 -4.71 -1.19
C LEU A 52 -12.06 -4.91 -1.02
N GLY A 53 -12.66 -5.68 -1.94
CA GLY A 53 -14.05 -6.09 -1.88
C GLY A 53 -15.03 -4.93 -1.98
N LEU A 54 -16.04 -4.96 -1.10
CA LEU A 54 -17.13 -3.99 -1.06
C LEU A 54 -17.03 -3.10 0.18
N ASP A 55 -17.49 -1.86 0.05
CA ASP A 55 -17.66 -0.96 1.19
C ASP A 55 -18.88 -1.32 2.05
N SER A 56 -19.13 -0.54 3.10
CA SER A 56 -20.26 -0.74 4.02
C SER A 56 -21.63 -0.61 3.35
N ASP A 57 -21.72 0.05 2.20
CA ASP A 57 -22.95 0.21 1.42
C ASP A 57 -23.12 -0.91 0.37
N GLY A 58 -22.18 -1.86 0.30
CA GLY A 58 -22.16 -2.93 -0.70
C GLY A 58 -21.73 -2.46 -2.09
N LYS A 59 -21.10 -1.29 -2.21
CA LYS A 59 -20.52 -0.80 -3.46
C LYS A 59 -19.07 -1.22 -3.58
N LEU A 60 -18.54 -1.23 -4.79
CA LEU A 60 -17.12 -1.55 -5.01
C LEU A 60 -16.25 -0.57 -4.19
N ALA A 61 -15.46 -1.11 -3.26
CA ALA A 61 -14.58 -0.31 -2.44
C ALA A 61 -13.45 0.27 -3.32
N PRO A 62 -12.90 1.44 -2.96
CA PRO A 62 -11.64 1.89 -3.55
C PRO A 62 -10.58 0.81 -3.31
N ASP A 63 -9.90 0.42 -4.39
CA ASP A 63 -9.01 -0.73 -4.45
C ASP A 63 -7.57 -0.38 -4.03
N GLY A 64 -6.67 -1.35 -3.99
CA GLY A 64 -5.26 -1.12 -3.65
C GLY A 64 -4.57 -0.15 -4.61
N TYR A 65 -4.99 -0.12 -5.87
CA TYR A 65 -4.50 0.89 -6.82
C TYR A 65 -4.98 2.29 -6.47
N ALA A 66 -6.19 2.46 -5.93
CA ALA A 66 -6.63 3.73 -5.34
C ALA A 66 -5.73 4.16 -4.18
N ALA A 67 -5.33 3.24 -3.29
CA ALA A 67 -4.40 3.53 -2.20
C ALA A 67 -3.01 3.99 -2.72
N ALA A 68 -2.48 3.33 -3.75
CA ALA A 68 -1.23 3.73 -4.39
C ALA A 68 -1.32 5.11 -5.08
N LYS A 69 -2.44 5.42 -5.74
CA LYS A 69 -2.70 6.75 -6.31
C LYS A 69 -2.76 7.83 -5.23
N TRP A 70 -3.45 7.57 -4.12
CA TRP A 70 -3.51 8.52 -3.01
C TRP A 70 -2.11 8.85 -2.47
N LEU A 71 -1.26 7.82 -2.29
CA LEU A 71 0.14 8.02 -1.90
C LEU A 71 0.87 8.97 -2.85
N VAL A 72 0.76 8.75 -4.16
CA VAL A 72 1.53 9.50 -5.18
C VAL A 72 0.99 10.92 -5.40
N TYR A 73 -0.33 11.09 -5.44
CA TYR A 73 -0.95 12.32 -5.92
C TYR A 73 -1.48 13.22 -4.80
N GLU A 74 -1.81 12.66 -3.63
CA GLU A 74 -2.58 13.36 -2.60
C GLU A 74 -1.87 13.42 -1.24
N SER A 75 -1.04 12.43 -0.90
CA SER A 75 -0.47 12.32 0.44
C SER A 75 0.50 13.45 0.82
N GLY A 76 1.17 14.05 -0.18
CA GLY A 76 2.24 15.03 0.04
C GLY A 76 3.49 14.45 0.73
N LEU A 77 3.59 13.12 0.84
CA LEU A 77 4.69 12.43 1.53
C LEU A 77 5.88 12.20 0.59
N ASP A 78 7.06 12.21 1.18
CA ASP A 78 8.29 11.83 0.48
C ASP A 78 8.41 10.30 0.43
N LEU A 79 8.07 9.73 -0.73
CA LEU A 79 8.10 8.29 -0.94
C LEU A 79 9.48 7.77 -1.37
N SER A 80 10.53 8.59 -1.44
CA SER A 80 11.78 8.18 -2.10
C SER A 80 12.43 6.93 -1.49
N ASN A 81 12.17 6.66 -0.21
CA ASN A 81 12.71 5.52 0.53
C ASN A 81 11.68 4.42 0.80
N LEU A 82 10.44 4.58 0.33
CA LEU A 82 9.39 3.60 0.50
C LEU A 82 9.78 2.29 -0.20
N LYS A 83 9.73 1.18 0.55
CA LYS A 83 9.77 -0.18 0.00
C LYS A 83 8.35 -0.71 -0.06
N TYR A 84 8.06 -1.58 -1.03
CA TYR A 84 6.73 -2.16 -1.13
C TYR A 84 6.74 -3.54 -1.78
N HIS A 85 5.63 -4.24 -1.65
CA HIS A 85 5.33 -5.49 -2.33
C HIS A 85 3.86 -5.49 -2.75
N VAL A 86 3.57 -5.94 -3.97
CA VAL A 86 2.19 -6.10 -4.44
C VAL A 86 1.84 -7.57 -4.45
N HIS A 87 1.10 -8.00 -3.43
CA HIS A 87 0.69 -9.40 -3.26
C HIS A 87 -0.68 -9.70 -3.89
N SER A 88 -1.10 -8.92 -4.89
CA SER A 88 -2.37 -9.15 -5.58
C SER A 88 -2.35 -10.37 -6.50
N ALA A 89 -3.47 -11.10 -6.56
CA ALA A 89 -3.68 -12.18 -7.52
C ALA A 89 -3.93 -11.68 -8.95
N ASN A 90 -4.28 -10.39 -9.15
CA ASN A 90 -4.49 -9.81 -10.46
C ASN A 90 -3.17 -9.26 -11.04
N PRO A 91 -2.57 -9.92 -12.06
CA PRO A 91 -1.26 -9.52 -12.58
C PRO A 91 -1.27 -8.19 -13.33
N VAL A 92 -2.43 -7.75 -13.83
CA VAL A 92 -2.56 -6.44 -14.49
C VAL A 92 -2.58 -5.34 -13.44
N ALA A 93 -3.38 -5.50 -12.39
CA ALA A 93 -3.44 -4.56 -11.28
C ALA A 93 -2.10 -4.46 -10.54
N ALA A 94 -1.42 -5.59 -10.34
CA ALA A 94 -0.07 -5.61 -9.77
C ALA A 94 0.91 -4.74 -10.56
N LYS A 95 0.95 -4.90 -11.89
CA LYS A 95 1.79 -4.08 -12.77
C LYS A 95 1.42 -2.60 -12.75
N GLN A 96 0.14 -2.27 -12.55
CA GLN A 96 -0.30 -0.87 -12.45
C GLN A 96 0.21 -0.22 -11.16
N ILE A 97 0.09 -0.91 -10.02
CA ILE A 97 0.62 -0.44 -8.73
C ILE A 97 2.16 -0.33 -8.80
N ASP A 98 2.83 -1.38 -9.27
CA ASP A 98 4.30 -1.40 -9.43
C ASP A 98 4.78 -0.25 -10.31
N GLY A 99 4.19 -0.10 -11.49
CA GLY A 99 4.57 0.95 -12.44
C GLY A 99 4.36 2.35 -11.88
N LEU A 100 3.26 2.59 -11.16
CA LEU A 100 2.99 3.88 -10.54
C LEU A 100 4.02 4.22 -9.45
N LEU A 101 4.20 3.31 -8.48
CA LEU A 101 5.08 3.55 -7.34
C LEU A 101 6.54 3.60 -7.75
N GLN A 102 7.01 2.66 -8.59
CA GLN A 102 8.39 2.63 -9.06
C GLN A 102 8.78 3.93 -9.78
N ASN A 103 7.95 4.38 -10.72
CA ASN A 103 8.25 5.59 -11.50
C ASN A 103 8.27 6.83 -10.61
N TYR A 104 7.32 6.97 -9.69
CA TYR A 104 7.28 8.13 -8.80
C TYR A 104 8.45 8.14 -7.79
N ILE A 105 8.78 6.99 -7.20
CA ILE A 105 9.94 6.85 -6.30
C ILE A 105 11.23 7.22 -7.04
N GLN A 106 11.40 6.74 -8.28
CA GLN A 106 12.57 7.08 -9.10
C GLN A 106 12.62 8.57 -9.43
N HIS A 107 11.48 9.18 -9.77
CA HIS A 107 11.38 10.62 -10.00
C HIS A 107 11.83 11.43 -8.78
N LEU A 108 11.35 11.08 -7.57
CA LEU A 108 11.75 11.74 -6.32
C LEU A 108 13.25 11.61 -6.04
N LYS A 109 13.84 10.43 -6.27
CA LYS A 109 15.29 10.23 -6.10
C LYS A 109 16.09 11.12 -7.04
N THR A 110 15.72 11.17 -8.32
CA THR A 110 16.39 12.01 -9.31
C THR A 110 16.27 13.51 -8.99
N LEU A 111 15.20 13.96 -8.34
CA LEU A 111 15.08 15.34 -7.89
C LEU A 111 16.03 15.68 -6.73
N LYS A 112 16.37 14.71 -5.88
CA LYS A 112 17.27 14.90 -4.72
C LYS A 112 18.75 14.84 -5.05
N GLU A 113 19.09 14.22 -6.17
CA GLU A 113 20.46 14.13 -6.69
C GLU A 113 20.89 15.41 -7.45
N LYS A 114 19.96 16.33 -7.70
CA LYS A 114 20.19 17.63 -8.34
C LYS A 114 20.37 18.72 -7.29
#